data_AF-A0A1W9U523-F1
#
_entry.id   AF-A0A1W9U523-F1
#
_cell.length_a   1.000
_cell.length_b   1.000
_cell.length_c   1.000
_cell.angle_alpha   90.00
_cell.angle_beta   90.00
_cell.angle_gamma   90.00
#
_symmetry.space_group_name_H-M   'P 1'
#
loop_
_entity.id
_entity.type
_entity.pdbx_description
1 polymer ?
#
loop_
_entity_poly.entity_id
_entity_poly.type
_entity_poly.pdbx_seq_one_letter_code
_entity_poly.pdbx_strand_id
1 'polypeptide(L)' 'MTMGLKTAEVRVKGPGVGREAALRALQMDGFSVTMIRDVTPIPHNGCRPPKRRRV' A
#
# COMPACT_ATOMS: atom_id res chain seq x y z
N MET A 1 14.01 -16.47 15.50
CA MET A 1 13.87 -16.96 14.10
C MET A 1 14.09 -15.78 13.17
N THR A 2 15.33 -15.55 12.75
CA THR A 2 15.68 -14.40 11.91
C THR A 2 15.73 -14.85 10.45
N MET A 3 14.63 -14.65 9.72
CA MET A 3 14.72 -14.71 8.26
C MET A 3 15.56 -13.50 7.83
N GLY A 4 16.74 -13.73 7.25
CA GLY A 4 17.74 -12.71 6.89
C GLY A 4 17.33 -11.77 5.75
N LEU A 5 16.08 -11.33 5.76
CA LEU A 5 15.47 -10.45 4.77
C LEU A 5 15.99 -9.03 4.98
N LYS A 6 16.82 -8.57 4.03
CA LYS A 6 17.40 -7.22 4.04
C LYS A 6 16.70 -6.25 3.09
N THR A 7 15.98 -6.79 2.09
CA THR A 7 15.38 -6.01 1.00
C THR A 7 13.93 -6.40 0.78
N ALA A 8 13.07 -5.43 0.53
CA ALA A 8 11.63 -5.65 0.32
C ALA A 8 11.08 -4.82 -0.86
N GLU A 9 10.20 -5.43 -1.66
CA GLU A 9 9.34 -4.73 -2.62
C GLU A 9 7.98 -4.46 -1.96
N VAL A 10 7.54 -3.20 -1.93
CA VAL A 10 6.29 -2.81 -1.27
C VAL A 10 5.21 -2.54 -2.31
N ARG A 11 4.08 -3.26 -2.22
CA ARG A 11 2.90 -3.06 -3.06
C ARG A 11 1.76 -2.49 -2.22
N VAL A 12 1.39 -1.24 -2.48
CA VAL A 12 0.37 -0.51 -1.71
C VAL A 12 -0.95 -0.54 -2.44
N LYS A 13 -2.04 -0.91 -1.75
CA LYS A 13 -3.40 -0.90 -2.29
C LYS A 13 -4.29 0.06 -1.52
N GLY A 14 -4.73 1.13 -2.20
CA GLY A 14 -5.75 2.07 -1.71
C GLY A 14 -5.18 3.37 -1.10
N PRO A 15 -5.95 4.47 -1.16
CA PRO A 15 -5.60 5.74 -0.55
C PRO A 15 -6.06 5.77 0.92
N GLY A 16 -5.39 5.01 1.78
CA GLY A 16 -5.65 5.01 3.22
C GLY A 16 -4.68 5.89 4.00
N VAL A 17 -5.11 6.39 5.16
CA VAL A 17 -4.27 7.19 6.08
C VAL A 17 -2.99 6.47 6.53
N GLY A 18 -3.02 5.14 6.56
CA GLY A 18 -1.89 4.31 6.98
C GLY A 18 -0.81 4.08 5.92
N ARG A 19 -0.98 4.57 4.69
CA ARG A 19 -0.05 4.31 3.58
C ARG A 19 1.38 4.75 3.89
N GLU A 20 1.54 6.03 4.22
CA GLU A 20 2.86 6.62 4.51
C GLU A 20 3.42 6.12 5.85
N ALA A 21 2.54 5.91 6.84
CA ALA A 21 2.93 5.39 8.14
C ALA A 21 3.53 3.98 8.04
N ALA A 22 2.91 3.09 7.25
CA ALA A 22 3.41 1.74 7.03
C ALA A 22 4.75 1.72 6.29
N LEU A 23 4.93 2.58 5.27
CA LEU A 23 6.20 2.70 4.55
C LEU A 23 7.34 3.16 5.46
N ARG A 24 7.08 4.13 6.33
CA ARG A 24 8.08 4.63 7.30
C ARG A 24 8.43 3.58 8.34
N ALA A 25 7.44 2.85 8.87
CA ALA A 25 7.68 1.79 9.85
C ALA A 25 8.60 0.69 9.28
N LEU A 26 8.38 0.28 8.03
CA LEU A 26 9.22 -0.71 7.36
C LEU A 26 10.68 -0.23 7.17
N GLN A 27 10.87 1.06 6.87
CA GLN A 27 12.21 1.64 6.80
C GLN A 27 12.88 1.70 8.18
N MET A 28 12.13 2.02 9.24
CA MET A 28 12.65 2.08 10.62
C MET A 28 13.03 0.69 11.16
N ASP A 29 12.30 -0.35 10.76
CA ASP A 29 12.62 -1.75 11.09
C ASP A 29 13.88 -2.29 10.39
N GLY A 30 14.50 -1.49 9.52
CA GLY A 30 15.77 -1.83 8.86
C GLY A 30 15.63 -2.56 7.53
N PHE A 31 14.43 -2.58 6.92
CA PHE A 31 14.25 -3.08 5.57
C PHE A 31 14.69 -2.04 4.53
N SER A 32 15.55 -2.45 3.60
CA SER A 32 15.85 -1.64 2.41
C SER A 32 14.72 -1.82 1.38
N VAL A 33 13.88 -0.79 1.24
CA VAL A 33 12.78 -0.81 0.26
C VAL A 33 13.34 -0.53 -1.13
N THR A 34 13.29 -1.53 -2.02
CA THR A 34 13.85 -1.41 -3.38
C THR A 34 12.89 -0.77 -4.37
N MET A 35 11.59 -1.00 -4.17
CA MET A 35 10.54 -0.47 -5.05
C MET A 35 9.23 -0.31 -4.28
N ILE A 36 8.51 0.77 -4.59
CA ILE A 36 7.17 1.04 -4.09
C ILE A 36 6.24 1.07 -5.31
N ARG A 37 5.27 0.15 -5.36
CA ARG A 37 4.27 0.08 -6.42
C ARG A 37 2.90 0.36 -5.86
N ASP A 38 2.20 1.34 -6.44
CA ASP A 38 0.78 1.53 -6.19
C ASP A 38 -0.03 0.57 -7.06
N VAL A 39 -0.81 -0.28 -6.40
CA VAL A 39 -1.71 -1.26 -7.02
C VAL A 39 -3.18 -0.93 -6.71
N THR A 40 -3.49 0.34 -6.42
CA THR A 40 -4.87 0.81 -6.25
C THR A 40 -5.65 0.58 -7.55
N PRO A 41 -6.78 -0.16 -7.51
CA PRO A 41 -7.53 -0.48 -8.72
C PRO A 41 -8.16 0.79 -9.31
N ILE A 42 -7.85 1.07 -10.57
CA ILE A 42 -8.50 2.12 -11.36
C ILE A 42 -9.51 1.42 -12.29
N PRO A 43 -10.83 1.61 -12.08
CA PRO A 43 -11.83 0.95 -12.91
C PRO A 43 -11.98 1.65 -14.27
N HIS A 44 -11.78 0.89 -15.36
CA HIS A 44 -12.07 1.36 -16.73
C HIS A 44 -13.56 1.14 -17.07
N ASN A 45 -14.45 1.98 -16.53
CA ASN A 45 -15.91 1.88 -16.72
C ASN A 45 -16.52 0.52 -16.29
N GLY A 46 -16.02 -0.07 -15.19
CA GLY A 46 -16.49 -1.33 -14.62
C GLY A 46 -17.80 -1.22 -13.82
N CYS A 47 -17.90 -1.88 -12.68
CA CYS A 47 -19.11 -1.86 -11.84
C CYS A 47 -19.47 -0.43 -11.39
N ARG A 48 -20.77 -0.12 -11.39
CA ARG A 48 -21.29 1.16 -10.89
C ARG A 48 -20.95 1.33 -9.41
N PRO A 49 -20.29 2.44 -9.00
CA PRO A 49 -20.05 2.73 -7.60
C PRO A 49 -21.36 2.83 -6.79
N PRO A 50 -21.34 2.50 -5.49
CA PRO A 50 -22.51 2.66 -4.63
C PRO A 50 -23.07 4.08 -4.66
N LYS A 51 -24.38 4.20 -4.54
CA LYS A 51 -25.06 5.51 -4.47
C LYS A 51 -24.42 6.35 -3.35
N ARG A 52 -24.11 7.62 -3.63
CA ARG A 52 -23.56 8.55 -2.64
C ARG A 52 -24.46 8.55 -1.39
N ARG A 53 -23.85 8.32 -0.23
CA ARG A 53 -24.55 8.26 1.06
C ARG A 53 -25.11 9.66 1.38
N ARG A 54 -26.33 9.71 1.91
CA ARG A 54 -26.95 10.92 2.46
C ARG A 54 -26.66 10.92 3.96
N VAL A 55 -25.59 11.59 4.35
CA VAL A 55 -25.31 12.00 5.73
C VAL A 55 -25.06 13.50 5.68
#